data_AF-A0A4C1SQ81-F1
#
_entry.id   AF-A0A4C1SQ81-F1
#
_cell.length_a   1.000
_cell.length_b   1.000
_cell.length_c   1.000
_cell.angle_alpha   90.00
_cell.angle_beta   90.00
_cell.angle_gamma   90.00
#
_symmetry.space_group_name_H-M   'P 1'
#
loop_
_entity.id
_entity.type
_entity.pdbx_description
1 polymer ?
#
loop_
_entity_poly.entity_id
_entity_poly.type
_entity_poly.pdbx_seq_one_letter_code
_entity_poly.pdbx_strand_id
1 'polypeptide(L)'
;MNENSNEEQSPAPPKNGRHVPSYWLLVVLGTLLLLAFFTQLIEDDLPSVVSQDSIGRSFDRFSEEKTMSHLNIITGDQPRVSGTPYHLQKTKDLKELVDRVARDALQSVHTDWQFASGDFWLSYTAPHANSYNVSNVAMLVGERYERTRLIGTSDDAIFCAVMVETLSLLSNRNDKLKHNVIFLFNGAEENALQGSHAFLQHPWFRSVTTVINGLRRHERQE
;
A
#
# COMPACT_ATOMS: atom_id res chain seq x y z
N MET A 1 -4.26 44.81 68.01
CA MET A 1 -3.95 43.45 67.53
C MET A 1 -5.18 42.96 66.79
N ASN A 2 -5.37 43.47 65.58
CA ASN A 2 -4.82 42.94 64.31
C ASN A 2 -5.77 41.87 63.80
N GLU A 3 -6.30 41.90 62.59
CA GLU A 3 -6.34 42.86 61.48
C GLU A 3 -7.29 42.12 60.52
N ASN A 4 -8.46 42.68 60.21
CA ASN A 4 -9.32 42.10 59.17
C ASN A 4 -8.61 42.37 57.83
N SER A 5 -7.86 41.39 57.34
CA SER A 5 -7.31 41.41 55.99
C SER A 5 -8.44 41.13 54.99
N ASN A 6 -9.20 42.17 54.67
CA ASN A 6 -9.95 42.23 53.44
C ASN A 6 -8.93 42.36 52.30
N GLU A 7 -8.54 41.25 51.70
CA GLU A 7 -7.83 41.26 50.42
C GLU A 7 -8.77 41.86 49.38
N GLU A 8 -8.50 43.12 49.03
CA GLU A 8 -9.11 43.82 47.91
C GLU A 8 -8.66 43.12 46.62
N GLN A 9 -9.51 42.22 46.13
CA GLN A 9 -9.27 41.46 44.92
C GLN A 9 -9.32 42.41 43.72
N SER A 10 -8.13 42.83 43.26
CA SER A 10 -7.93 43.64 42.07
C SER A 10 -8.71 43.05 40.88
N PRO A 11 -9.52 43.85 40.13
CA PRO A 11 -10.31 43.32 39.03
C PRO A 11 -9.37 42.76 37.95
N ALA A 12 -9.54 41.48 37.62
CA ALA A 12 -8.82 40.82 36.55
C ALA A 12 -9.00 41.64 35.24
N PRO A 13 -7.93 41.83 34.43
CA PRO A 13 -8.02 42.63 33.21
C PRO A 13 -9.08 42.02 32.29
N PRO A 14 -9.90 42.85 31.62
CA PRO A 14 -10.94 42.34 30.74
C PRO A 14 -10.30 41.45 29.68
N LYS A 15 -10.76 40.20 29.60
CA LYS A 15 -10.37 39.27 28.53
C LYS A 15 -10.89 39.87 27.23
N ASN A 16 -10.03 40.59 26.51
CA ASN A 16 -10.32 41.08 25.17
C ASN A 16 -10.68 39.89 24.29
N GLY A 17 -11.98 39.68 24.08
CA GLY A 17 -12.47 38.72 23.10
C GLY A 17 -11.92 39.15 21.75
N ARG A 18 -11.03 38.33 21.17
CA ARG A 18 -10.57 38.55 19.80
C ARG A 18 -11.77 38.33 18.88
N HIS A 19 -12.46 39.41 18.53
CA HIS A 19 -13.50 39.40 17.52
C HIS A 19 -12.83 39.18 16.16
N VAL A 20 -13.05 38.02 15.55
CA VAL A 20 -12.64 37.78 14.17
C VAL A 20 -13.60 38.57 13.28
N PRO A 21 -13.11 39.47 12.42
CA PRO A 21 -13.98 40.19 11.49
C PRO A 21 -14.74 39.22 10.58
N SER A 22 -16.05 39.43 10.41
CA SER A 22 -16.95 38.51 9.69
C SER A 22 -16.56 38.28 8.22
N TYR A 23 -15.87 39.22 7.58
CA TYR A 23 -15.39 39.04 6.20
C TYR A 23 -14.33 37.92 6.08
N TRP A 24 -13.57 37.62 7.13
CA TRP A 24 -12.65 36.49 7.13
C TRP A 24 -13.38 35.15 7.04
N LEU A 25 -14.57 35.04 7.66
CA LEU A 25 -15.41 33.84 7.53
C LEU A 25 -15.88 33.65 6.08
N LEU A 26 -16.22 34.73 5.37
CA LEU A 26 -16.60 34.67 3.96
C LEU A 26 -15.44 34.27 3.06
N VAL A 27 -14.23 34.76 3.34
CA VAL A 27 -13.02 34.39 2.59
C VAL A 27 -12.67 32.92 2.81
N VAL A 28 -12.70 32.43 4.06
CA VAL A 28 -12.46 31.02 4.37
C VAL A 28 -13.51 30.14 3.71
N LEU A 29 -14.80 30.47 3.82
CA LEU A 29 -15.88 29.71 3.20
C LEU A 29 -15.74 29.69 1.66
N GLY A 30 -15.46 30.83 1.04
CA GLY A 30 -15.23 30.92 -0.40
C GLY A 30 -14.03 30.08 -0.85
N THR A 31 -12.97 30.04 -0.03
CA THR A 31 -11.78 29.23 -0.30
C THR A 31 -12.08 27.74 -0.19
N LEU A 32 -12.85 27.32 0.82
CA LEU A 32 -13.29 25.93 0.97
C LEU A 32 -14.22 25.47 -0.16
N LEU A 33 -15.15 26.32 -0.60
CA LEU A 33 -16.03 26.02 -1.73
C LEU A 33 -15.26 25.93 -3.05
N LEU A 34 -14.28 26.79 -3.25
CA LEU A 34 -13.42 26.76 -4.43
C LEU A 34 -12.52 25.52 -4.44
N LEU A 35 -11.98 25.12 -3.27
CA LEU A 35 -11.27 23.85 -3.12
C LEU A 35 -12.18 22.66 -3.43
N ALA A 36 -13.40 22.63 -2.88
CA ALA A 36 -14.39 21.58 -3.12
C ALA A 36 -14.81 21.50 -4.61
N PHE A 37 -14.92 22.64 -5.28
CA PHE A 37 -15.19 22.69 -6.72
C PHE A 37 -14.04 22.09 -7.53
N PHE A 38 -12.79 22.41 -7.19
CA PHE A 38 -11.64 21.81 -7.85
C PHE A 38 -11.53 20.31 -7.60
N THR A 39 -11.84 19.84 -6.38
CA THR A 39 -11.86 18.38 -6.12
C THR A 39 -12.95 17.69 -6.93
N GLN A 40 -14.13 18.30 -7.07
CA GLN A 40 -15.22 17.74 -7.86
C GLN A 40 -14.85 17.65 -9.35
N LEU A 41 -14.21 18.68 -9.92
CA LEU A 41 -13.77 18.64 -11.32
C LEU A 41 -12.77 17.52 -11.59
N ILE A 42 -11.91 17.20 -10.60
CA ILE A 42 -10.97 16.09 -10.71
C ILE A 42 -11.71 14.76 -10.58
N GLU A 43 -12.69 14.67 -9.67
CA GLU A 43 -13.48 13.47 -9.45
C GLU A 43 -14.36 13.11 -10.65
N ASP A 44 -14.95 14.12 -11.30
CA ASP A 44 -15.79 13.93 -12.49
C ASP A 44 -14.98 13.48 -13.72
N ASP A 45 -13.67 13.72 -13.75
CA ASP A 45 -12.75 13.24 -14.80
C ASP A 45 -12.18 11.84 -14.50
N LEU A 46 -12.53 11.24 -13.34
CA LEU A 46 -12.13 9.87 -13.03
C LEU A 46 -12.88 8.86 -13.91
N PRO A 47 -12.21 7.79 -14.37
CA PRO A 47 -12.86 6.76 -15.16
C PRO A 47 -14.00 6.11 -14.39
N SER A 48 -15.11 5.83 -15.09
CA SER A 48 -16.28 5.19 -14.48
C SER A 48 -15.95 3.79 -13.96
N VAL A 49 -16.44 3.46 -12.76
CA VAL A 49 -16.33 2.14 -12.14
C VAL A 49 -16.74 1.04 -13.12
N VAL A 50 -15.83 0.10 -13.39
CA VAL A 50 -16.13 -1.02 -14.29
C VAL A 50 -16.61 -2.21 -13.47
N SER A 51 -17.93 -2.44 -13.48
CA SER A 51 -18.56 -3.55 -12.74
C SER A 51 -18.22 -4.90 -13.36
N GLN A 52 -18.00 -5.90 -12.50
CA GLN A 52 -17.68 -7.27 -12.87
C GLN A 52 -18.69 -7.89 -13.84
N ASP A 53 -19.98 -7.56 -13.71
CA ASP A 53 -21.06 -8.08 -14.55
C ASP A 53 -21.08 -7.47 -15.96
N SER A 54 -20.55 -6.26 -16.12
CA SER A 54 -20.53 -5.54 -17.40
C SER A 54 -19.42 -6.02 -18.37
N ILE A 55 -18.40 -6.71 -17.85
CA ILE A 55 -17.19 -7.11 -18.60
C ILE A 55 -17.25 -8.57 -19.10
N GLY A 56 -18.09 -9.42 -18.50
CA GLY A 56 -18.04 -10.86 -18.76
C GLY A 56 -16.65 -11.45 -18.48
N ARG A 57 -16.15 -12.36 -19.35
CA ARG A 57 -14.75 -12.87 -19.31
C ARG A 57 -13.76 -12.00 -20.09
N SER A 58 -14.04 -10.72 -20.36
CA SER A 58 -13.02 -9.86 -20.96
C SER A 58 -11.96 -9.52 -19.91
N PHE A 59 -10.70 -9.85 -20.20
CA PHE A 59 -9.54 -9.50 -19.39
C PHE A 59 -8.85 -8.22 -19.91
N ASP A 60 -9.57 -7.41 -20.69
CA ASP A 60 -9.02 -6.22 -21.34
C ASP A 60 -9.13 -4.96 -20.47
N ARG A 61 -9.89 -5.00 -19.37
CA ARG A 61 -10.14 -3.85 -18.50
C ARG A 61 -9.97 -4.20 -17.03
N PHE A 62 -9.36 -3.29 -16.30
CA PHE A 62 -9.23 -3.36 -14.85
C PHE A 62 -10.59 -3.23 -14.16
N SER A 63 -10.89 -4.14 -13.23
CA SER A 63 -12.11 -4.10 -12.43
C SER A 63 -11.83 -3.66 -11.00
N GLU A 64 -12.40 -2.51 -10.63
CA GLU A 64 -12.35 -1.98 -9.27
C GLU A 64 -13.12 -2.88 -8.29
N GLU A 65 -14.24 -3.46 -8.72
CA GLU A 65 -15.06 -4.36 -7.90
C GLU A 65 -14.30 -5.65 -7.53
N LYS A 66 -13.59 -6.26 -8.49
CA LYS A 66 -12.69 -7.39 -8.20
C LYS A 66 -11.55 -6.98 -7.29
N THR A 67 -10.96 -5.82 -7.53
CA THR A 67 -9.92 -5.26 -6.67
C THR A 67 -10.42 -5.07 -5.24
N MET A 68 -11.64 -4.56 -5.05
CA MET A 68 -12.26 -4.45 -3.73
C MET A 68 -12.52 -5.80 -3.08
N SER A 69 -12.93 -6.82 -3.84
CA SER A 69 -13.04 -8.19 -3.34
C SER A 69 -11.67 -8.73 -2.87
N HIS A 70 -10.61 -8.54 -3.65
CA HIS A 70 -9.24 -8.90 -3.28
C HIS A 70 -8.78 -8.15 -2.03
N LEU A 71 -9.06 -6.85 -1.95
CA LEU A 71 -8.73 -6.01 -0.81
C LEU A 71 -9.38 -6.52 0.48
N ASN A 72 -10.65 -6.91 0.42
CA ASN A 72 -11.36 -7.47 1.58
C ASN A 72 -10.74 -8.79 2.06
N ILE A 73 -10.30 -9.65 1.14
CA ILE A 73 -9.60 -10.90 1.48
C ILE A 73 -8.26 -10.59 2.17
N ILE A 74 -7.47 -9.68 1.57
CA ILE A 74 -6.12 -9.34 2.03
C ILE A 74 -6.13 -8.60 3.37
N THR A 75 -7.06 -7.65 3.54
CA THR A 75 -7.16 -6.81 4.75
C THR A 75 -7.77 -7.58 5.91
N GLY A 76 -8.90 -8.25 5.65
CA GLY A 76 -9.72 -8.84 6.69
C GLY A 76 -10.23 -7.82 7.71
N ASP A 77 -10.37 -8.28 8.96
CA ASP A 77 -11.05 -7.62 10.06
C ASP A 77 -10.13 -7.20 11.23
N GLN A 78 -8.83 -7.56 11.18
CA GLN A 78 -7.90 -7.30 12.29
C GLN A 78 -6.57 -6.67 11.80
N PRO A 79 -5.82 -5.99 12.70
CA PRO A 79 -4.49 -5.49 12.38
C PRO A 79 -3.53 -6.60 11.95
N ARG A 80 -2.84 -6.41 10.83
CA ARG A 80 -1.90 -7.38 10.23
C ARG A 80 -0.45 -7.13 10.70
N VAL A 81 -0.25 -7.04 12.00
CA VAL A 81 1.09 -6.77 12.56
C VAL A 81 2.00 -7.97 12.27
N SER A 82 3.18 -7.70 11.70
CA SER A 82 4.17 -8.74 11.36
C SER A 82 4.51 -9.61 12.59
N GLY A 83 4.62 -10.92 12.38
CA GLY A 83 4.88 -11.91 13.43
C GLY A 83 3.64 -12.41 14.19
N THR A 84 2.47 -11.81 13.97
CA THR A 84 1.22 -12.32 14.57
C THR A 84 0.67 -13.55 13.83
N PRO A 85 -0.08 -14.45 14.50
CA PRO A 85 -0.79 -15.54 13.84
C PRO A 85 -1.76 -15.05 12.77
N TYR A 86 -2.40 -13.90 12.99
CA TYR A 86 -3.31 -13.28 12.03
C TYR A 86 -2.59 -12.83 10.76
N HIS A 87 -1.42 -12.20 10.89
CA HIS A 87 -0.59 -11.86 9.73
C HIS A 87 -0.23 -13.11 8.91
N LEU A 88 0.19 -14.20 9.56
CA LEU A 88 0.47 -15.47 8.87
C LEU A 88 -0.78 -16.03 8.15
N GLN A 89 -1.95 -15.96 8.79
CA GLN A 89 -3.21 -16.36 8.16
C GLN A 89 -3.49 -15.51 6.91
N LYS A 90 -3.31 -14.18 6.98
CA LYS A 90 -3.49 -13.30 5.81
C LYS A 90 -2.44 -13.51 4.73
N THR A 91 -1.21 -13.90 5.08
CA THR A 91 -0.22 -14.33 4.08
C THR A 91 -0.68 -15.61 3.36
N LYS A 92 -1.32 -16.56 4.06
CA LYS A 92 -1.92 -17.76 3.43
C LYS A 92 -3.06 -17.38 2.50
N ASP A 93 -4.00 -16.55 2.97
CA ASP A 93 -5.14 -16.09 2.16
C ASP A 93 -4.65 -15.40 0.87
N LEU A 94 -3.60 -14.57 0.96
CA LEU A 94 -2.95 -13.93 -0.19
C LEU A 94 -2.29 -14.96 -1.12
N LYS A 95 -1.54 -15.93 -0.58
CA LYS A 95 -0.94 -16.99 -1.38
C LYS A 95 -1.99 -17.80 -2.13
N GLU A 96 -3.08 -18.16 -1.48
CA GLU A 96 -4.19 -18.88 -2.10
C GLU A 96 -4.87 -18.07 -3.20
N LEU A 97 -5.02 -16.76 -3.00
CA LEU A 97 -5.57 -15.84 -4.00
C LEU A 97 -4.68 -15.79 -5.25
N VAL A 98 -3.39 -15.59 -5.05
CA VAL A 98 -2.36 -15.60 -6.09
C VAL A 98 -2.34 -16.95 -6.82
N ASP A 99 -2.48 -18.07 -6.10
CA ASP A 99 -2.53 -19.41 -6.69
C ASP A 99 -3.80 -19.66 -7.50
N ARG A 100 -4.94 -19.10 -7.09
CA ARG A 100 -6.17 -19.14 -7.89
C ARG A 100 -5.95 -18.44 -9.22
N VAL A 101 -5.40 -17.22 -9.19
CA VAL A 101 -5.10 -16.46 -10.40
C VAL A 101 -4.10 -17.20 -11.30
N ALA A 102 -3.12 -17.90 -10.72
CA ALA A 102 -2.19 -18.73 -11.47
C ALA A 102 -2.87 -19.91 -12.19
N ARG A 103 -3.82 -20.57 -11.52
CA ARG A 103 -4.55 -21.71 -12.10
C ARG A 103 -5.48 -21.32 -13.24
N ASP A 104 -6.07 -20.14 -13.13
CA ASP A 104 -7.02 -19.63 -14.12
C ASP A 104 -6.32 -18.91 -15.30
N ALA A 105 -4.99 -18.74 -15.24
CA ALA A 105 -4.21 -18.02 -16.24
C ALA A 105 -4.10 -18.76 -17.58
N LEU A 106 -4.13 -17.99 -18.67
CA LEU A 106 -3.82 -18.50 -20.02
C LEU A 106 -2.31 -18.57 -20.28
N GLN A 107 -1.53 -17.69 -19.66
CA GLN A 107 -0.07 -17.64 -19.79
C GLN A 107 0.62 -18.50 -18.72
N SER A 108 1.92 -18.77 -18.93
CA SER A 108 2.72 -19.46 -17.90
C SER A 108 2.90 -18.54 -16.69
N VAL A 109 2.47 -19.05 -15.55
CA VAL A 109 2.53 -18.34 -14.27
C VAL A 109 3.15 -19.26 -13.23
N HIS A 110 4.13 -18.73 -12.51
CA HIS A 110 4.80 -19.41 -11.41
C HIS A 110 4.62 -18.64 -10.12
N THR A 111 4.21 -19.33 -9.06
CA THR A 111 4.04 -18.76 -7.72
C THR A 111 5.03 -19.39 -6.78
N ASP A 112 5.63 -18.61 -5.88
CA ASP A 112 6.47 -19.14 -4.81
C ASP A 112 6.13 -18.47 -3.46
N TRP A 113 6.29 -19.25 -2.39
CA TRP A 113 6.22 -18.73 -1.03
C TRP A 113 7.59 -18.92 -0.38
N GLN A 114 8.36 -17.84 -0.36
CA GLN A 114 9.70 -17.82 0.19
C GLN A 114 9.63 -17.65 1.71
N PHE A 115 10.39 -18.47 2.44
CA PHE A 115 10.76 -18.24 3.83
C PHE A 115 12.26 -17.98 3.88
N ALA A 116 12.66 -16.87 4.49
CA ALA A 116 14.06 -16.49 4.56
C ALA A 116 14.36 -15.75 5.86
N SER A 117 15.51 -16.10 6.42
CA SER A 117 16.10 -15.41 7.55
C SER A 117 17.35 -14.66 7.11
N GLY A 118 17.73 -13.68 7.91
CA GLY A 118 18.94 -12.92 7.66
C GLY A 118 19.12 -11.83 8.70
N ASP A 119 20.21 -11.11 8.52
CA ASP A 119 20.49 -9.90 9.27
C ASP A 119 21.13 -8.86 8.35
N PHE A 120 21.02 -7.60 8.76
CA PHE A 120 21.73 -6.49 8.14
C PHE A 120 21.88 -5.34 9.13
N TRP A 121 22.87 -4.51 8.87
CA TRP A 121 23.16 -3.33 9.67
C TRP A 121 22.54 -2.09 9.03
N LEU A 122 21.83 -1.29 9.83
CA LEU A 122 21.26 -0.02 9.41
C LEU A 122 22.00 1.14 10.08
N SER A 123 22.69 1.94 9.27
CA SER A 123 23.46 3.10 9.73
C SER A 123 22.60 4.38 9.81
N TYR A 124 21.51 4.34 10.56
CA TYR A 124 20.73 5.54 10.90
C TYR A 124 21.42 6.35 12.01
N THR A 125 20.85 7.50 12.38
CA THR A 125 21.33 8.36 13.46
C THR A 125 21.50 7.60 14.78
N ALA A 126 20.62 6.63 15.04
CA ALA A 126 20.85 5.57 16.02
C ALA A 126 21.00 4.26 15.24
N PRO A 127 22.22 3.70 15.15
CA PRO A 127 22.47 2.53 14.33
C PRO A 127 22.02 1.27 15.06
N HIS A 128 21.41 0.34 14.31
CA HIS A 128 20.90 -0.90 14.89
C HIS A 128 21.11 -2.07 13.93
N ALA A 129 21.39 -3.24 14.51
CA ALA A 129 21.39 -4.51 13.80
C ALA A 129 19.97 -5.03 13.73
N ASN A 130 19.54 -5.45 12.54
CA ASN A 130 18.21 -5.98 12.31
C ASN A 130 18.34 -7.45 11.94
N SER A 131 17.72 -8.34 12.71
CA SER A 131 17.71 -9.78 12.47
C SER A 131 16.28 -10.25 12.32
N TYR A 132 16.02 -11.09 11.32
CA TYR A 132 14.66 -11.39 10.91
C TYR A 132 14.47 -12.83 10.44
N ASN A 133 13.23 -13.29 10.52
CA ASN A 133 12.72 -14.50 9.89
C ASN A 133 11.37 -14.15 9.28
N VAL A 134 11.34 -13.90 7.97
CA VAL A 134 10.18 -13.37 7.26
C VAL A 134 9.81 -14.26 6.11
N SER A 135 8.60 -14.05 5.58
CA SER A 135 8.16 -14.73 4.38
C SER A 135 7.65 -13.74 3.34
N ASN A 136 7.88 -14.05 2.07
CA ASN A 136 7.39 -13.29 0.94
C ASN A 136 6.55 -14.19 0.03
N VAL A 137 5.51 -13.62 -0.58
CA VAL A 137 4.80 -14.27 -1.68
C VAL A 137 5.24 -13.61 -2.98
N ALA A 138 5.68 -14.42 -3.94
CA ALA A 138 6.11 -13.92 -5.24
C ALA A 138 5.37 -14.64 -6.37
N MET A 139 5.06 -13.91 -7.42
CA MET A 139 4.39 -14.43 -8.60
C MET A 139 5.04 -13.92 -9.87
N LEU A 140 5.49 -14.83 -10.71
CA LEU A 140 6.13 -14.59 -11.98
C LEU A 140 5.16 -14.90 -13.11
N VAL A 141 4.91 -13.92 -13.98
CA VAL A 141 4.21 -14.11 -15.26
C VAL A 141 5.24 -14.13 -16.38
N GLY A 142 5.28 -15.23 -17.13
CA GLY A 142 6.25 -15.47 -18.21
C GLY A 142 7.09 -16.72 -17.99
N GLU A 143 8.05 -16.94 -18.88
CA GLU A 143 8.89 -18.14 -18.85
C GLU A 143 10.01 -18.01 -17.81
N ARG A 144 10.35 -19.11 -17.13
CA ARG A 144 11.40 -19.10 -16.11
C ARG A 144 12.76 -18.74 -16.76
N TYR A 145 13.47 -17.76 -16.20
CA TYR A 145 14.89 -17.39 -16.48
C TYR A 145 15.21 -16.39 -17.60
N GLU A 146 14.27 -15.59 -18.10
CA GLU A 146 14.59 -14.43 -18.96
C GLU A 146 14.57 -13.09 -18.21
N ARG A 147 15.06 -12.01 -18.84
CA ARG A 147 15.11 -10.65 -18.26
C ARG A 147 13.76 -10.26 -17.67
N THR A 148 13.74 -10.09 -16.36
CA THR A 148 12.50 -9.93 -15.59
C THR A 148 12.38 -8.54 -14.98
N ARG A 149 11.16 -8.02 -14.89
CA ARG A 149 10.83 -6.78 -14.18
C ARG A 149 10.18 -7.13 -12.85
N LEU A 150 10.68 -6.58 -11.75
CA LEU A 150 10.13 -6.77 -10.41
C LEU A 150 9.20 -5.60 -10.06
N ILE A 151 7.99 -5.91 -9.63
CA ILE A 151 7.03 -4.98 -9.04
C ILE A 151 6.87 -5.39 -7.58
N GLY A 152 7.37 -4.58 -6.65
CA GLY A 152 7.29 -4.82 -5.22
C GLY A 152 6.27 -3.91 -4.55
N THR A 153 5.48 -4.45 -3.61
CA THR A 153 4.70 -3.67 -2.65
C THR A 153 4.57 -4.40 -1.32
N SER A 154 4.50 -3.63 -0.24
CA SER A 154 4.57 -4.14 1.12
C SER A 154 3.54 -3.53 2.06
N ASP A 155 3.31 -2.21 1.97
CA ASP A 155 2.30 -1.52 2.78
C ASP A 155 1.49 -0.48 1.99
N ASP A 156 0.60 -1.03 1.15
CA ASP A 156 -0.81 -0.72 1.26
C ASP A 156 -1.58 -1.96 0.77
N ALA A 157 -2.54 -2.45 1.56
CA ALA A 157 -3.41 -3.57 1.15
C ALA A 157 -4.10 -3.27 -0.19
N ILE A 158 -4.36 -1.99 -0.46
CA ILE A 158 -4.89 -1.49 -1.73
C ILE A 158 -3.92 -1.79 -2.86
N PHE A 159 -2.63 -1.50 -2.69
CA PHE A 159 -1.62 -1.82 -3.72
C PHE A 159 -1.49 -3.33 -3.94
N CYS A 160 -1.56 -4.14 -2.88
CA CYS A 160 -1.57 -5.60 -3.03
C CYS A 160 -2.78 -6.05 -3.86
N ALA A 161 -3.97 -5.52 -3.59
CA ALA A 161 -5.18 -5.85 -4.33
C ALA A 161 -5.09 -5.42 -5.80
N VAL A 162 -4.60 -4.21 -6.07
CA VAL A 162 -4.37 -3.69 -7.43
C VAL A 162 -3.36 -4.56 -8.17
N MET A 163 -2.28 -5.01 -7.50
CA MET A 163 -1.30 -5.91 -8.09
C MET A 163 -1.91 -7.27 -8.45
N VAL A 164 -2.76 -7.85 -7.60
CA VAL A 164 -3.45 -9.11 -7.90
C VAL A 164 -4.37 -8.98 -9.11
N GLU A 165 -5.17 -7.92 -9.18
CA GLU A 165 -6.07 -7.70 -10.33
C GLU A 165 -5.28 -7.42 -11.61
N THR A 166 -4.28 -6.54 -11.54
CA THR A 166 -3.39 -6.26 -12.68
C THR A 166 -2.75 -7.54 -13.20
N LEU A 167 -2.31 -8.40 -12.28
CA LEU A 167 -1.74 -9.67 -12.63
C LEU A 167 -2.75 -10.58 -13.31
N SER A 168 -3.97 -10.67 -12.78
CA SER A 168 -5.06 -11.48 -13.36
C SER A 168 -5.33 -11.09 -14.82
N LEU A 169 -5.27 -9.80 -15.15
CA LEU A 169 -5.40 -9.31 -16.52
C LEU A 169 -4.20 -9.69 -17.38
N LEU A 170 -2.99 -9.47 -16.87
CA LEU A 170 -1.76 -9.78 -17.62
C LEU A 170 -1.61 -11.28 -17.88
N SER A 171 -2.00 -12.13 -16.93
CA SER A 171 -1.90 -13.59 -17.07
C SER A 171 -2.96 -14.18 -18.01
N ASN A 172 -4.06 -13.48 -18.23
CA ASN A 172 -5.15 -13.87 -19.13
C ASN A 172 -5.16 -13.12 -20.47
N ARG A 173 -4.14 -12.32 -20.75
CA ARG A 173 -4.00 -11.67 -22.05
C ARG A 173 -3.60 -12.69 -23.11
N ASN A 174 -4.20 -12.60 -24.31
CA ASN A 174 -3.82 -13.45 -25.46
C ASN A 174 -2.40 -13.15 -25.98
N ASP A 175 -1.96 -11.89 -25.86
CA ASP A 175 -0.60 -11.48 -26.23
C ASP A 175 0.40 -11.90 -25.16
N LYS A 176 1.46 -12.60 -25.58
CA LYS A 176 2.61 -12.90 -24.70
C LYS A 176 3.33 -11.61 -24.30
N LEU A 177 3.74 -11.54 -23.04
CA LEU A 177 4.59 -10.45 -22.55
C LEU A 177 5.99 -10.53 -23.18
N LYS A 178 6.55 -9.37 -23.57
CA LYS A 178 7.93 -9.28 -24.10
C LYS A 178 9.01 -9.53 -23.05
N HIS A 179 8.65 -9.31 -21.79
CA HIS A 179 9.52 -9.49 -20.64
C HIS A 179 8.71 -10.16 -19.55
N ASN A 180 9.37 -10.98 -18.75
CA ASN A 180 8.75 -11.55 -17.58
C ASN A 180 8.49 -10.47 -16.53
N VAL A 181 7.47 -10.66 -15.72
CA VAL A 181 7.13 -9.75 -14.62
C VAL A 181 6.98 -10.54 -13.33
N ILE A 182 7.69 -10.14 -12.28
CA ILE A 182 7.52 -10.64 -10.92
C ILE A 182 6.73 -9.62 -10.13
N PHE A 183 5.63 -10.05 -9.54
CA PHE A 183 4.92 -9.34 -8.50
C PHE A 183 5.36 -9.90 -7.16
N LEU A 184 5.96 -9.05 -6.33
CA LEU A 184 6.49 -9.38 -5.02
C LEU A 184 5.64 -8.72 -3.94
N PHE A 185 5.04 -9.54 -3.11
CA PHE A 185 4.36 -9.15 -1.88
C PHE A 185 5.34 -9.41 -0.74
N ASN A 186 6.18 -8.41 -0.45
CA ASN A 186 7.20 -8.52 0.57
C ASN A 186 6.58 -8.35 1.96
N GLY A 187 7.00 -9.19 2.91
CA GLY A 187 6.58 -9.08 4.30
C GLY A 187 7.42 -8.07 5.08
N ALA A 188 6.83 -7.48 6.13
CA ALA A 188 7.53 -6.70 7.14
C ALA A 188 8.33 -5.48 6.59
N GLU A 189 7.70 -4.67 5.73
CA GLU A 189 8.18 -3.31 5.35
C GLU A 189 8.53 -2.49 6.58
N GLU A 190 7.55 -2.40 7.48
CA GLU A 190 7.54 -1.55 8.67
C GLU A 190 8.69 -1.88 9.63
N ASN A 191 9.28 -3.07 9.48
CA ASN A 191 10.45 -3.51 10.24
C ASN A 191 11.76 -3.23 9.51
N ALA A 192 11.81 -2.14 8.74
CA ALA A 192 12.94 -1.69 7.91
C ALA A 192 13.25 -2.60 6.71
N LEU A 193 12.23 -2.95 5.93
CA LEU A 193 12.34 -3.64 4.63
C LEU A 193 12.92 -5.07 4.71
N GLN A 194 12.67 -5.77 5.82
CA GLN A 194 13.18 -7.14 6.04
C GLN A 194 12.79 -8.08 4.89
N GLY A 195 11.56 -8.03 4.41
CA GLY A 195 11.10 -8.87 3.29
C GLY A 195 11.79 -8.57 1.97
N SER A 196 12.07 -7.30 1.67
CA SER A 196 12.81 -6.93 0.46
C SER A 196 14.24 -7.45 0.51
N HIS A 197 14.91 -7.31 1.66
CA HIS A 197 16.25 -7.86 1.87
C HIS A 197 16.25 -9.39 1.76
N ALA A 198 15.23 -10.05 2.32
CA ALA A 198 15.04 -11.49 2.20
C ALA A 198 14.89 -11.96 0.74
N PHE A 199 14.22 -11.18 -0.11
CA PHE A 199 14.03 -11.52 -1.53
C PHE A 199 15.33 -11.54 -2.33
N LEU A 200 16.39 -10.85 -1.89
CA LEU A 200 17.70 -10.89 -2.55
C LEU A 200 18.30 -12.31 -2.59
N GLN A 201 17.90 -13.16 -1.64
CA GLN A 201 18.31 -14.56 -1.57
C GLN A 201 17.50 -15.47 -2.52
N HIS A 202 16.38 -14.97 -3.07
CA HIS A 202 15.49 -15.75 -3.91
C HIS A 202 16.12 -16.02 -5.29
N PRO A 203 16.01 -17.24 -5.86
CA PRO A 203 16.61 -17.55 -7.16
C PRO A 203 16.17 -16.63 -8.30
N TRP A 204 14.93 -16.13 -8.23
CA TRP A 204 14.39 -15.21 -9.26
C TRP A 204 15.06 -13.83 -9.23
N PHE A 205 15.62 -13.40 -8.10
CA PHE A 205 16.27 -12.09 -7.99
C PHE A 205 17.39 -11.91 -9.02
N ARG A 206 18.14 -12.99 -9.32
CA ARG A 206 19.24 -12.97 -10.31
C ARG A 206 18.80 -12.60 -11.73
N SER A 207 17.51 -12.77 -12.04
CA SER A 207 16.93 -12.46 -13.36
C SER A 207 16.33 -11.05 -13.45
N VAL A 208 16.29 -10.32 -12.33
CA VAL A 208 15.67 -8.99 -12.26
C VAL A 208 16.57 -7.95 -12.91
N THR A 209 16.00 -7.22 -13.87
CA THR A 209 16.67 -6.15 -14.62
C THR A 209 16.15 -4.76 -14.28
N THR A 210 14.92 -4.67 -13.78
CA THR A 210 14.27 -3.40 -13.43
C THR A 210 13.37 -3.65 -12.24
N VAL A 211 13.37 -2.72 -11.30
CA VAL A 211 12.53 -2.76 -10.09
C VAL A 211 11.61 -1.55 -10.10
N ILE A 212 10.33 -1.80 -9.87
CA ILE A 212 9.29 -0.79 -9.66
C ILE A 212 8.77 -1.04 -8.24
N ASN A 213 8.86 -0.04 -7.37
CA ASN A 213 8.33 -0.13 -6.02
C ASN A 213 7.09 0.75 -5.89
N GLY A 214 5.99 0.17 -5.41
CA GLY A 214 4.70 0.85 -5.24
C GLY A 214 4.55 1.60 -3.92
N LEU A 215 5.66 2.00 -3.26
CA LEU A 215 5.57 2.70 -1.98
C LEU A 215 5.09 4.15 -2.16
N ARG A 216 4.19 4.59 -1.28
CA ARG A 216 3.81 6.00 -1.15
C ARG A 216 5.09 6.80 -0.90
N ARG A 217 5.46 7.67 -1.85
CA ARG A 217 6.62 8.54 -1.72
C ARG A 217 6.34 9.51 -0.58
N HIS A 218 6.94 9.29 0.59
CA HIS A 218 7.00 10.33 1.61
C HIS A 218 7.99 11.38 1.08
N GLU A 219 7.49 12.55 0.70
CA GLU A 219 8.33 13.66 0.27
C GLU A 219 9.24 14.05 1.43
N ARG A 220 10.56 14.01 1.19
CA ARG A 220 11.53 14.62 2.09
C ARG A 220 11.32 16.13 2.02
N GLN A 221 10.89 16.74 3.11
CA GLN A 221 11.15 18.17 3.31
C GLN A 221 12.65 18.29 3.57
N GLU A 222 13.36 18.89 2.61
CA GLU A 222 14.73 19.41 2.79
C GLU A 222 14.72 20.63 3.71
#